data_AF-A0A735GHU0-F1
#
_entry.id   AF-A0A735GHU0-F1
#
_cell.length_a   1.000
_cell.length_b   1.000
_cell.length_c   1.000
_cell.angle_alpha   90.00
_cell.angle_beta   90.00
_cell.angle_gamma   90.00
#
_symmetry.space_group_name_H-M   'P 1'
#
loop_
_entity.id
_entity.type
_entity.pdbx_description
1 polymer ?
#
loop_
_entity_poly.entity_id
_entity_poly.type
_entity_poly.pdbx_seq_one_letter_code
_entity_poly.pdbx_strand_id
1 'polypeptide(L)'
;PSAKIAKLVVNSTTLKEFGVRGISNNVVDSTGTAWRVAGKNTGKEIGVGLSSDSLRRSDSTEKWNGVNWMTFNSNDTFDIVLTGPAQNVTADTYPITLDVVGYQP
;
A
#
# COMPACT_ATOMS: atom_id res chain seq x y z
N PRO A 1 -18.16 -3.03 -0.40
CA PRO A 1 -17.08 -2.27 0.27
C PRO A 1 -15.87 -3.18 0.41
N SER A 2 -14.65 -2.69 0.14
CA SER A 2 -13.43 -3.48 0.29
C SER A 2 -13.13 -3.73 1.77
N ALA A 3 -12.80 -4.97 2.13
CA ALA A 3 -12.51 -5.34 3.52
C ALA A 3 -11.15 -4.76 3.95
N LYS A 4 -11.13 -4.03 5.07
CA LYS A 4 -9.91 -3.46 5.66
C LYS A 4 -9.16 -4.53 6.44
N ILE A 5 -7.85 -4.66 6.21
CA ILE A 5 -7.01 -5.70 6.81
C ILE A 5 -5.82 -5.14 7.59
N ALA A 6 -5.40 -3.90 7.31
CA ALA A 6 -4.41 -3.18 8.10
C ALA A 6 -4.60 -1.66 7.95
N LYS A 7 -3.94 -0.90 8.83
CA LYS A 7 -3.91 0.57 8.79
C LYS A 7 -2.47 1.05 8.93
N LEU A 8 -2.01 1.81 7.95
CA LEU A 8 -0.75 2.54 7.98
C LEU A 8 -0.99 3.89 8.65
N VAL A 9 -0.15 4.28 9.60
CA VAL A 9 -0.18 5.59 10.26
C VAL A 9 1.21 6.19 10.14
N VAL A 10 1.33 7.36 9.52
CA VAL A 10 2.61 8.05 9.33
C VAL A 10 2.50 9.44 9.91
N ASN A 11 3.31 9.73 10.93
CA ASN A 11 3.40 11.05 11.55
C ASN A 11 4.82 11.59 11.41
N SER A 12 4.95 12.88 11.14
CA SER A 12 6.22 13.59 11.08
C SER A 12 6.02 15.06 11.41
N THR A 13 6.91 15.63 12.22
CA THR A 13 6.93 17.06 12.53
C THR A 13 7.85 17.86 11.60
N THR A 14 8.65 17.17 10.78
CA THR A 14 9.69 17.79 9.94
C THR A 14 9.38 17.67 8.46
N LEU A 15 8.93 16.49 8.02
CA LEU A 15 8.59 16.22 6.63
C LEU A 15 7.10 16.40 6.43
N LYS A 16 6.72 17.14 5.39
CA LYS A 16 5.31 17.40 5.07
C LYS A 16 4.67 16.24 4.34
N GLU A 17 5.44 15.51 3.54
CA GLU A 17 4.93 14.40 2.72
C GLU A 17 5.79 13.14 2.89
N PHE A 18 5.23 12.01 2.48
CA PHE A 18 5.92 10.74 2.35
C PHE A 18 5.43 9.99 1.11
N GLY A 19 6.32 9.21 0.50
CA GLY A 19 5.98 8.20 -0.50
C GLY A 19 5.81 6.83 0.16
N VAL A 20 4.91 6.00 -0.38
CA VAL A 20 4.72 4.62 0.10
C VAL A 20 4.49 3.64 -1.05
N ARG A 21 5.08 2.45 -0.93
CA ARG A 21 4.87 1.32 -1.85
C ARG A 21 4.78 0.01 -1.07
N GLY A 22 4.00 -0.94 -1.58
CA GLY A 22 4.05 -2.32 -1.15
C GLY A 22 5.28 -3.03 -1.70
N ILE A 23 5.91 -3.85 -0.85
CA ILE A 23 7.06 -4.67 -1.23
C ILE A 23 6.60 -6.13 -1.33
N SER A 24 6.64 -6.64 -2.55
CA SER A 24 6.30 -8.02 -2.87
C SER A 24 7.00 -8.46 -4.15
N ASN A 25 7.15 -9.78 -4.32
CA ASN A 25 7.58 -10.37 -5.59
C ASN A 25 6.59 -10.10 -6.73
N ASN A 26 5.34 -9.75 -6.41
CA ASN A 26 4.26 -9.57 -7.37
C ASN A 26 3.50 -8.26 -7.12
N VAL A 27 4.10 -7.15 -7.53
CA VAL A 27 3.47 -5.83 -7.58
C VAL A 27 2.74 -5.67 -8.91
N VAL A 28 1.48 -5.20 -8.89
CA VAL A 28 0.58 -5.25 -10.06
C VAL A 28 0.21 -3.89 -10.64
N ASP A 29 0.74 -2.80 -10.09
CA ASP A 29 0.63 -1.45 -10.64
C ASP A 29 2.01 -0.75 -10.73
N SER A 30 2.08 0.32 -11.52
CA SER A 30 3.35 1.03 -11.73
C SER A 30 3.80 1.81 -10.48
N THR A 31 2.85 2.25 -9.66
CA THR A 31 3.08 3.05 -8.45
C THR A 31 3.40 2.20 -7.23
N GLY A 32 3.23 0.88 -7.27
CA GLY A 32 3.45 0.00 -6.13
C GLY A 32 2.35 0.09 -5.06
N THR A 33 1.17 0.60 -5.38
CA THR A 33 0.07 0.79 -4.43
C THR A 33 -0.91 -0.38 -4.40
N ALA A 34 -0.77 -1.32 -5.33
CA ALA A 34 -1.47 -2.60 -5.36
C ALA A 34 -0.49 -3.75 -5.66
N TRP A 35 -0.56 -4.81 -4.85
CA TRP A 35 0.31 -5.98 -4.98
C TRP A 35 -0.40 -7.24 -4.48
N ARG A 36 0.25 -8.39 -4.68
CA ARG A 36 -0.24 -9.69 -4.21
C ARG A 36 0.68 -10.22 -3.12
N VAL A 37 0.10 -10.94 -2.15
CA VAL A 37 0.84 -11.61 -1.07
C VAL A 37 0.36 -13.05 -0.96
N ALA A 38 1.29 -13.97 -0.74
CA ALA A 38 0.99 -15.38 -0.54
C ALA A 38 0.90 -15.72 0.95
N GLY A 39 -0.06 -16.59 1.30
CA GLY A 39 -0.18 -17.13 2.65
C GLY A 39 1.01 -18.03 2.99
N LYS A 40 1.51 -17.92 4.22
CA LYS A 40 2.72 -18.62 4.68
C LYS A 40 2.60 -20.15 4.62
N ASN A 41 1.42 -20.69 4.88
CA ASN A 41 1.24 -22.14 5.01
C ASN A 41 0.66 -22.78 3.74
N THR A 42 -0.23 -22.08 3.05
CA THR A 42 -0.99 -22.61 1.90
C THR A 42 -0.45 -22.16 0.55
N GLY A 43 0.37 -21.09 0.53
CA GLY A 43 0.87 -20.48 -0.69
C GLY A 43 -0.21 -19.83 -1.57
N LYS A 44 -1.49 -19.81 -1.12
CA LYS A 44 -2.58 -19.14 -1.84
C LYS A 44 -2.39 -17.63 -1.77
N GLU A 45 -2.61 -16.95 -2.88
CA GLU A 45 -2.45 -15.51 -2.97
C GLU A 45 -3.74 -14.75 -2.68
N ILE A 46 -3.58 -13.56 -2.10
CA ILE A 46 -4.62 -12.53 -2.03
C ILE A 46 -4.09 -11.23 -2.65
N GLY A 47 -4.99 -10.45 -3.25
CA GLY A 47 -4.70 -9.09 -3.71
C GLY A 47 -4.87 -8.09 -2.58
N VAL A 48 -3.87 -7.25 -2.35
CA VAL A 48 -3.85 -6.22 -1.30
C VAL A 48 -3.34 -4.89 -1.83
N GLY A 49 -3.67 -3.80 -1.16
CA GLY A 49 -3.25 -2.48 -1.59
C GLY A 49 -3.91 -1.36 -0.79
N LEU A 50 -3.54 -0.12 -1.11
CA LEU A 50 -4.20 1.06 -0.55
C LEU A 50 -5.68 1.11 -0.98
N SER A 51 -6.55 1.52 -0.05
CA SER A 51 -7.97 1.71 -0.36
C SER A 51 -8.20 2.81 -1.41
N SER A 52 -9.31 2.77 -2.14
CA SER A 52 -9.65 3.83 -3.12
C SER A 52 -9.72 5.22 -2.48
N ASP A 53 -10.18 5.31 -1.23
CA ASP A 53 -10.28 6.58 -0.51
C ASP A 53 -8.91 7.06 -0.04
N SER A 54 -8.02 6.12 0.33
CA SER A 54 -6.61 6.40 0.59
C SER A 54 -5.90 6.93 -0.66
N LEU A 55 -6.12 6.31 -1.83
CA LEU A 55 -5.51 6.73 -3.10
C LEU A 55 -5.98 8.12 -3.54
N ARG A 56 -7.24 8.48 -3.34
CA ARG A 56 -7.78 9.81 -3.67
C ARG A 56 -7.15 10.96 -2.88
N ARG A 57 -6.47 10.66 -1.78
CA ARG A 57 -5.77 11.64 -0.94
C ARG A 57 -4.28 11.76 -1.27
N SER A 58 -3.81 11.13 -2.35
CA SER A 58 -2.46 11.37 -2.84
C SER A 58 -2.33 12.81 -3.30
N ASP A 59 -1.23 13.45 -2.94
CA ASP A 59 -0.91 14.79 -3.43
C ASP A 59 -0.36 14.70 -4.87
N SER A 60 0.54 13.74 -5.13
CA SER A 60 1.17 13.59 -6.45
C SER A 60 1.65 12.15 -6.74
N THR A 61 2.15 11.93 -7.96
CA THR A 61 2.90 10.72 -8.32
C THR A 61 4.28 11.15 -8.81
N GLU A 62 5.29 10.85 -8.02
CA GLU A 62 6.68 11.25 -8.24
C GLU A 62 7.54 10.10 -8.75
N LYS A 63 8.58 10.42 -9.51
CA LYS A 63 9.49 9.41 -10.06
C LYS A 63 10.85 9.51 -9.39
N TRP A 64 11.22 8.46 -8.66
CA TRP A 64 12.54 8.33 -8.04
C TRP A 64 13.32 7.18 -8.69
N ASN A 65 14.44 7.50 -9.34
CA ASN A 65 15.32 6.53 -10.01
C ASN A 65 14.60 5.59 -10.98
N GLY A 66 13.65 6.12 -11.76
CA GLY A 66 12.91 5.32 -12.73
C GLY A 66 11.61 4.71 -12.21
N VAL A 67 11.38 4.76 -10.90
CA VAL A 67 10.28 4.08 -10.22
C VAL A 67 9.28 5.09 -9.68
N ASN A 68 7.99 4.84 -9.89
CA ASN A 68 6.93 5.75 -9.45
C ASN A 68 6.56 5.52 -7.98
N TRP A 69 6.35 6.62 -7.26
CA TRP A 69 5.91 6.67 -5.87
C TRP A 69 4.72 7.63 -5.77
N MET A 70 3.59 7.19 -5.22
CA MET A 70 2.53 8.13 -4.84
C MET A 70 2.94 8.82 -3.53
N THR A 71 2.83 10.14 -3.48
CA THR A 71 3.11 10.93 -2.28
C THR A 71 1.83 11.32 -1.56
N PHE A 72 1.92 11.43 -0.25
CA PHE A 72 0.82 11.76 0.63
C PHE A 72 1.32 12.66 1.77
N ASN A 73 0.46 13.57 2.23
CA ASN A 73 0.70 14.34 3.44
C ASN A 73 1.00 13.42 4.64
N SER A 74 2.05 13.77 5.38
CA SER A 74 2.36 13.21 6.69
C SER A 74 1.32 13.63 7.73
N ASN A 75 1.29 12.93 8.87
CA ASN A 75 0.29 13.05 9.93
C ASN A 75 -1.12 12.61 9.51
N ASP A 76 -1.16 11.50 8.76
CA ASP A 76 -2.38 10.92 8.24
C ASP A 76 -2.35 9.38 8.36
N THR A 77 -3.49 8.74 8.12
CA THR A 77 -3.71 7.30 8.22
C THR A 77 -4.28 6.75 6.93
N PHE A 78 -3.77 5.61 6.46
CA PHE A 78 -4.16 5.01 5.19
C PHE A 78 -4.55 3.55 5.41
N ASP A 79 -5.66 3.11 4.82
CA ASP A 79 -6.14 1.76 4.99
C ASP A 79 -5.57 0.84 3.90
N ILE A 80 -5.08 -0.31 4.32
CA ILE A 80 -4.76 -1.44 3.43
C ILE A 80 -5.96 -2.37 3.40
N VAL A 81 -6.40 -2.71 2.19
CA VAL A 81 -7.62 -3.48 1.94
C VAL A 81 -7.34 -4.69 1.08
N LEU A 82 -8.26 -5.67 1.09
CA LEU A 82 -8.36 -6.64 0.01
C LEU A 82 -8.83 -5.92 -1.27
N THR A 83 -7.98 -5.90 -2.30
CA THR A 83 -8.23 -5.15 -3.53
C THR A 83 -9.17 -5.87 -4.49
N GLY A 84 -9.84 -5.12 -5.36
CA GLY A 84 -10.75 -5.67 -6.37
C GLY A 84 -12.07 -6.18 -5.78
N PRO A 85 -12.74 -7.12 -6.47
CA PRO A 85 -13.95 -7.77 -5.97
C PRO A 85 -13.73 -8.55 -4.68
N ALA A 86 -14.83 -8.98 -4.03
CA ALA A 86 -14.75 -9.83 -2.85
C ALA A 86 -13.92 -11.10 -3.14
N GLN A 87 -12.90 -11.34 -2.31
CA GLN A 87 -12.00 -12.48 -2.45
C GLN A 87 -12.40 -13.59 -1.47
N ASN A 88 -12.34 -14.84 -1.92
CA ASN A 88 -12.45 -15.99 -1.03
C ASN A 88 -11.06 -16.26 -0.41
N VAL A 89 -10.84 -15.77 0.81
CA VAL A 89 -9.54 -15.84 1.49
C VAL A 89 -9.39 -17.18 2.21
N THR A 90 -8.34 -17.94 1.87
CA THR A 90 -8.01 -19.18 2.57
C THR A 90 -7.53 -18.86 3.98
N ALA A 91 -7.95 -19.63 5.00
CA ALA A 91 -7.46 -19.46 6.36
C ALA A 91 -5.94 -19.68 6.40
N ASP A 92 -5.18 -18.61 6.58
CA ASP A 92 -3.72 -18.59 6.58
C ASP A 92 -3.21 -17.27 7.18
N THR A 93 -1.89 -17.14 7.35
CA THR A 93 -1.20 -15.90 7.73
C THR A 93 -0.56 -15.27 6.50
N TYR A 94 -0.91 -14.02 6.20
CA TYR A 94 -0.44 -13.30 5.00
C TYR A 94 0.49 -12.15 5.42
N PRO A 95 1.79 -12.17 5.05
CA PRO A 95 2.70 -11.08 5.39
C PRO A 95 2.47 -9.88 4.46
N ILE A 96 2.38 -8.69 5.04
CA ILE A 96 2.32 -7.42 4.31
C ILE A 96 3.55 -6.60 4.71
N THR A 97 4.28 -6.10 3.72
CA THR A 97 5.47 -5.24 3.91
C THR A 97 5.30 -3.98 3.10
N LEU A 98 5.60 -2.83 3.70
CA LEU A 98 5.55 -1.52 3.07
C LEU A 98 6.93 -0.87 3.16
N ASP A 99 7.34 -0.20 2.09
CA ASP A 99 8.45 0.75 2.11
C ASP A 99 7.86 2.16 2.19
N VAL A 100 8.39 2.96 3.12
CA VAL A 100 7.91 4.30 3.44
C VAL A 100 9.11 5.24 3.44
N VAL A 101 9.06 6.24 2.56
CA VAL A 101 10.16 7.16 2.33
C VAL A 101 9.66 8.59 2.53
N GLY A 102 10.41 9.40 3.26
CA GLY A 102 10.09 10.82 3.42
C GLY A 102 10.24 11.58 2.10
N TYR A 103 9.28 12.45 1.77
CA TYR A 103 9.32 13.28 0.58
C TYR A 103 9.29 14.76 0.96
N GLN A 104 10.17 15.54 0.33
CA GLN A 104 10.20 16.99 0.48
C GLN A 104 9.83 17.59 -0.88
N PRO A 105 8.60 18.12 -1.03
CA PRO A 105 8.15 18.79 -2.24
C PRO A 105 8.89 20.10 -2.50
#